data_AF-A0A2V5Y9H3-F1
#
_entry.id   AF-A0A2V5Y9H3-F1
#
_cell.length_a   1.000
_cell.length_b   1.000
_cell.length_c   1.000
_cell.angle_alpha   90.00
_cell.angle_beta   90.00
_cell.angle_gamma   90.00
#
_symmetry.space_group_name_H-M   'P 1'
#
loop_
_entity.id
_entity.type
_entity.pdbx_description
1 polymer ?
#
loop_
_entity_poly.entity_id
_entity_poly.type
_entity_poly.pdbx_seq_one_letter_code
_entity_poly.pdbx_strand_id
1 'polypeptide(L)'
;SWPGRLIVQKNTLGTFIPAAPGTGSVWELLWDSRPDIAGQMVYWCYEDPTYRVNHGVPIDPSIALTNSIDKGVAYGMNYVEIYRTDVAHLPAATHYAHITLLTH
;
A
#
# COMPACT_ATOMS: atom_id res chain seq x y z
N SER A 1 -30.75 -2.99 -8.94
CA SER A 1 -29.62 -2.24 -9.52
C SER A 1 -28.34 -2.91 -9.03
N TRP A 2 -27.38 -3.15 -9.90
CA TRP A 2 -26.01 -3.43 -9.47
C TRP A 2 -25.39 -2.07 -9.23
N PRO A 3 -25.12 -1.62 -7.99
CA PRO A 3 -24.30 -0.44 -7.82
C PRO A 3 -22.90 -0.88 -8.22
N GLY A 4 -22.59 -0.76 -9.52
CA GLY A 4 -21.27 -1.09 -10.04
C GLY A 4 -20.26 -0.23 -9.30
N ARG A 5 -19.50 -0.82 -8.39
CA ARG A 5 -18.36 -0.16 -7.76
C ARG A 5 -17.19 -0.31 -8.72
N LEU A 6 -16.69 0.83 -9.18
CA LEU A 6 -15.40 0.90 -9.84
C LEU A 6 -14.36 1.09 -8.74
N ILE A 7 -13.45 0.13 -8.58
CA ILE A 7 -12.29 0.26 -7.69
C ILE A 7 -11.07 0.54 -8.55
N VAL A 8 -10.36 1.63 -8.24
CA VAL A 8 -9.08 1.94 -8.90
C VAL A 8 -7.93 1.34 -8.09
N GLN A 9 -7.24 0.35 -8.64
CA GLN A 9 -6.08 -0.31 -8.00
C GLN A 9 -4.77 -0.02 -8.75
N LYS A 10 -3.66 0.05 -8.02
CA LYS A 10 -2.33 0.20 -8.62
C LYS A 10 -1.24 -0.65 -7.94
N ASN A 11 -0.44 -1.35 -8.74
CA ASN A 11 0.72 -2.13 -8.32
C ASN A 11 1.99 -1.27 -8.15
N THR A 12 1.95 -0.31 -7.22
CA THR A 12 3.08 0.58 -6.95
C THR A 12 3.18 1.01 -5.48
N LEU A 13 2.45 0.36 -4.57
CA LEU A 13 2.50 0.76 -3.17
C LEU A 13 3.85 0.39 -2.57
N GLY A 14 4.51 1.38 -2.00
CA GLY A 14 5.85 1.28 -1.44
C GLY A 14 6.18 2.50 -0.60
N THR A 15 7.35 2.50 0.02
CA THR A 15 7.79 3.59 0.92
C THR A 15 8.02 4.93 0.21
N PHE A 16 8.31 4.89 -1.10
CA PHE A 16 8.85 6.00 -1.88
C PHE A 16 7.82 6.69 -2.79
N ILE A 17 6.53 6.53 -2.51
CA ILE A 17 5.47 7.19 -3.27
C ILE A 17 5.33 8.67 -2.84
N PRO A 18 4.84 9.57 -3.72
CA PRO A 18 4.60 10.97 -3.36
C PRO A 18 3.68 11.08 -2.14
N ALA A 19 3.90 12.09 -1.29
CA ALA A 19 2.96 12.37 -0.20
C ALA A 19 1.58 12.74 -0.76
N ALA A 20 0.52 12.24 -0.12
CA ALA A 20 -0.85 12.60 -0.47
C ALA A 20 -1.07 14.13 -0.35
N PRO A 21 -1.83 14.77 -1.25
CA PRO A 21 -2.67 14.18 -2.30
C PRO A 21 -1.94 13.67 -3.55
N GLY A 22 -0.62 13.90 -3.68
CA GLY A 22 0.10 13.74 -4.94
C GLY A 22 -0.37 14.78 -5.97
N THR A 23 0.52 15.24 -6.85
CA THR A 23 0.17 16.25 -7.86
C THR A 23 0.74 15.89 -9.23
N GLY A 24 0.00 16.20 -10.30
CA GLY A 24 0.41 16.01 -11.70
C GLY A 24 0.74 14.57 -12.08
N SER A 25 0.21 13.58 -11.36
CA SER A 25 0.63 12.19 -11.47
C SER A 25 -0.52 11.21 -11.33
N VAL A 26 -0.28 9.95 -11.63
CA VAL A 26 -1.23 8.85 -11.38
C VAL A 26 -1.69 8.77 -9.91
N TRP A 27 -0.92 9.32 -8.96
CA TRP A 27 -1.33 9.39 -7.56
C TRP A 27 -2.39 10.46 -7.29
N GLU A 28 -2.40 11.55 -8.06
CA GLU A 28 -3.48 12.55 -8.04
C GLU A 28 -4.79 11.91 -8.52
N LEU A 29 -4.75 11.10 -9.58
CA LEU A 29 -5.91 10.36 -10.04
C LEU A 29 -6.48 9.43 -8.95
N LEU A 30 -5.62 8.73 -8.21
CA LEU A 30 -6.06 7.90 -7.09
C LEU A 30 -6.70 8.75 -5.99
N TRP A 31 -6.09 9.89 -5.63
CA TRP A 31 -6.63 10.80 -4.63
C TRP A 31 -8.02 11.34 -5.02
N ASP A 32 -8.21 11.71 -6.28
CA ASP A 32 -9.48 12.24 -6.78
C ASP A 32 -10.56 11.15 -6.92
N SER A 33 -10.16 9.88 -6.98
CA SER A 33 -11.05 8.72 -7.13
C SER A 33 -11.52 8.12 -5.79
N ARG A 34 -11.10 8.69 -4.65
CA ARG A 34 -11.52 8.25 -3.31
C ARG A 34 -13.04 8.35 -3.14
N PRO A 35 -13.67 7.50 -2.30
CA PRO A 35 -13.04 6.54 -1.38
C PRO A 35 -12.78 5.16 -2.01
N ASP A 36 -13.33 4.86 -3.18
CA ASP A 36 -13.27 3.51 -3.78
C ASP A 36 -11.94 3.26 -4.52
N ILE A 37 -10.82 3.30 -3.77
CA ILE A 37 -9.48 3.04 -4.31
C ILE A 37 -8.76 1.94 -3.51
N ALA A 38 -7.79 1.31 -4.17
CA ALA A 38 -6.98 0.24 -3.62
C ALA A 38 -5.49 0.38 -3.99
N GLY A 39 -4.62 -0.21 -3.19
CA GLY A 39 -3.19 -0.32 -3.47
C GLY A 39 -2.74 -1.77 -3.47
N GLN A 40 -1.88 -2.15 -4.41
CA GLN A 40 -1.12 -3.39 -4.33
C GLN A 40 0.34 -3.05 -4.06
N MET A 41 0.95 -3.79 -3.13
CA MET A 41 2.38 -3.67 -2.85
C MET A 41 3.19 -3.87 -4.14
N VAL A 42 4.18 -3.00 -4.39
CA VAL A 42 5.02 -3.06 -5.61
C VAL A 42 5.84 -4.35 -5.69
N TYR A 43 6.11 -4.94 -4.53
CA TYR A 43 6.77 -6.23 -4.36
C TYR A 43 6.52 -6.74 -2.93
N TRP A 44 6.94 -7.97 -2.63
CA TRP A 44 6.97 -8.42 -1.23
C TRP A 44 8.16 -7.80 -0.49
N CYS A 45 8.07 -7.73 0.84
CA CYS A 45 9.10 -7.15 1.70
C CYS A 45 10.04 -8.21 2.28
N TYR A 46 9.50 -9.36 2.67
CA TYR A 46 10.23 -10.41 3.36
C TYR A 46 11.28 -11.06 2.46
N GLU A 47 12.54 -11.07 2.92
CA GLU A 47 13.68 -11.63 2.19
C GLU A 47 13.80 -11.12 0.74
N ASP A 48 13.36 -9.89 0.45
CA ASP A 48 13.65 -9.25 -0.83
C ASP A 48 15.11 -8.76 -0.86
N PRO A 49 16.02 -9.41 -1.62
CA PRO A 49 17.42 -8.99 -1.68
C PRO A 49 17.62 -7.68 -2.44
N THR A 50 16.58 -7.19 -3.12
CA THR A 50 16.62 -6.00 -3.96
C THR A 50 15.91 -4.80 -3.34
N TYR A 51 15.27 -4.95 -2.17
CA TYR A 51 14.57 -3.88 -1.45
C TYR A 51 13.66 -3.01 -2.33
N ARG A 52 12.90 -3.63 -3.24
CA ARG A 52 12.08 -2.93 -4.24
C ARG A 52 11.02 -2.04 -3.62
N VAL A 53 10.42 -2.48 -2.52
CA VAL A 53 9.46 -1.70 -1.72
C VAL A 53 10.09 -0.44 -1.13
N ASN A 54 11.41 -0.43 -0.99
CA ASN A 54 12.21 0.69 -0.50
C ASN A 54 13.19 1.25 -1.55
N HIS A 55 12.80 1.18 -2.83
CA HIS A 55 13.55 1.79 -3.93
C HIS A 55 15.04 1.36 -4.00
N GLY A 56 15.32 0.10 -3.68
CA GLY A 56 16.68 -0.44 -3.69
C GLY A 56 17.50 -0.16 -2.42
N VAL A 57 16.93 0.55 -1.44
CA VAL A 57 17.64 0.90 -0.20
C VAL A 57 17.36 -0.14 0.89
N PRO A 58 18.39 -0.71 1.54
CA PRO A 58 18.21 -1.66 2.63
C PRO A 58 17.32 -1.13 3.76
N ILE A 59 16.39 -1.96 4.22
CA ILE A 59 15.47 -1.66 5.33
C ILE A 59 14.95 -2.96 5.94
N ASP A 60 14.52 -2.90 7.19
CA ASP A 60 13.78 -3.99 7.81
C ASP A 60 12.46 -4.25 7.05
N PRO A 61 12.13 -5.51 6.69
CA PRO A 61 10.92 -5.84 5.96
C PRO A 61 9.61 -5.41 6.64
N SER A 62 9.53 -5.50 7.98
CA SER A 62 8.32 -5.09 8.71
C SER A 62 8.16 -3.58 8.65
N ILE A 63 9.26 -2.83 8.81
CA ILE A 63 9.25 -1.37 8.66
C ILE A 63 8.87 -0.97 7.22
N ALA A 64 9.40 -1.65 6.20
CA ALA A 64 9.06 -1.39 4.81
C ALA A 64 7.56 -1.58 4.53
N LEU A 65 6.99 -2.68 5.03
CA LEU A 65 5.56 -2.95 4.90
C LEU A 65 4.74 -1.89 5.63
N THR A 66 5.00 -1.64 6.92
CA THR A 66 4.28 -0.63 7.72
C THR A 66 4.34 0.76 7.07
N ASN A 67 5.52 1.24 6.67
CA ASN A 67 5.64 2.53 6.01
C ASN A 67 4.83 2.60 4.71
N SER A 68 4.77 1.50 3.95
CA SER A 68 3.97 1.44 2.72
C SER A 68 2.47 1.45 3.01
N ILE A 69 2.03 0.78 4.08
CA ILE A 69 0.65 0.84 4.56
C ILE A 69 0.29 2.27 4.97
N ASP A 70 1.14 2.96 5.73
CA ASP A 70 0.90 4.35 6.16
C ASP A 70 0.72 5.27 4.96
N LYS A 71 1.49 5.05 3.89
CA LYS A 71 1.31 5.76 2.62
C LYS A 71 -0.06 5.45 2.01
N GLY A 72 -0.48 4.19 1.92
CA GLY A 72 -1.81 3.84 1.40
C GLY A 72 -2.95 4.44 2.22
N VAL A 73 -2.82 4.41 3.55
CA VAL A 73 -3.75 5.01 4.50
C VAL A 73 -3.83 6.52 4.33
N ALA A 74 -2.69 7.20 4.17
CA ALA A 74 -2.65 8.63 3.89
C ALA A 74 -3.37 9.00 2.59
N TYR A 75 -3.38 8.10 1.59
CA TYR A 75 -4.18 8.25 0.36
C TYR A 75 -5.64 7.82 0.54
N GLY A 76 -6.10 7.39 1.71
CA GLY A 76 -7.49 6.94 1.92
C GLY A 76 -7.84 5.67 1.15
N MET A 77 -6.89 4.73 1.03
CA MET A 77 -7.16 3.42 0.43
C MET A 77 -8.01 2.54 1.35
N ASN A 78 -9.14 2.06 0.84
CA ASN A 78 -10.02 1.12 1.57
C ASN A 78 -9.53 -0.33 1.49
N TYR A 79 -8.68 -0.64 0.52
CA TYR A 79 -8.17 -1.97 0.27
C TYR A 79 -6.67 -1.93 -0.04
N VAL A 80 -5.90 -2.81 0.61
CA VAL A 80 -4.49 -3.01 0.30
C VAL A 80 -4.21 -4.50 0.07
N GLU A 81 -3.62 -4.82 -1.06
CA GLU A 81 -3.18 -6.17 -1.40
C GLU A 81 -1.73 -6.38 -0.96
N ILE A 82 -1.52 -7.35 -0.06
CA ILE A 82 -0.23 -7.74 0.51
C ILE A 82 0.13 -9.13 -0.01
N TYR A 83 1.40 -9.35 -0.36
CA TYR A 83 1.86 -10.66 -0.82
C TYR A 83 1.75 -11.72 0.29
N ARG A 84 1.39 -12.95 -0.11
CA ARG A 84 1.27 -14.08 0.83
C ARG A 84 2.53 -14.32 1.66
N THR A 85 3.73 -14.12 1.10
CA THR A 85 4.98 -14.30 1.84
C THR A 85 5.12 -13.30 2.99
N ASP A 86 4.70 -12.06 2.80
CA ASP A 86 4.70 -11.04 3.86
C ASP A 86 3.65 -11.38 4.93
N VAL A 87 2.47 -11.84 4.51
CA VAL A 87 1.43 -12.31 5.45
C VAL A 87 1.94 -13.46 6.32
N ALA A 88 2.70 -14.39 5.75
CA ALA A 88 3.22 -15.56 6.46
C ALA A 88 4.38 -15.25 7.42
N HIS A 89 5.22 -14.26 7.10
CA HIS A 89 6.47 -14.01 7.82
C HIS A 89 6.53 -12.67 8.56
N LEU A 90 5.62 -11.73 8.26
CA LEU A 90 5.53 -10.40 8.89
C LEU A 90 4.16 -10.21 9.57
N PRO A 91 3.80 -11.07 10.56
CA PRO A 91 2.48 -11.07 11.16
C PRO A 91 2.16 -9.76 11.92
N ALA A 92 3.16 -9.13 12.53
CA ALA A 92 2.97 -7.85 13.24
C ALA A 92 2.59 -6.71 12.28
N ALA A 93 3.31 -6.58 11.15
CA ALA A 93 3.03 -5.57 10.14
C ALA A 93 1.71 -5.84 9.40
N THR A 94 1.38 -7.11 9.15
CA THR A 94 0.09 -7.48 8.54
C THR A 94 -1.08 -7.22 9.50
N HIS A 95 -0.92 -7.50 10.80
CA HIS A 95 -1.91 -7.16 11.81
C HIS A 95 -2.09 -5.64 11.94
N TYR A 96 -1.00 -4.87 11.87
CA TYR A 96 -1.05 -3.41 11.82
C TYR A 96 -1.85 -2.90 10.61
N ALA A 97 -1.63 -3.48 9.42
CA ALA A 97 -2.39 -3.16 8.22
C ALA A 97 -3.89 -3.40 8.39
N HIS A 98 -4.25 -4.55 8.98
CA HIS A 98 -5.64 -4.89 9.25
C HIS A 98 -6.32 -3.87 10.18
N ILE A 99 -5.68 -3.50 11.28
CA ILE A 99 -6.23 -2.51 12.22
C ILE A 99 -6.41 -1.16 11.54
N THR A 100 -5.37 -0.67 10.86
CA THR A 100 -5.35 0.70 10.35
C THR A 100 -6.38 0.92 9.24
N LEU A 101 -6.61 -0.08 8.39
CA LEU A 101 -7.61 -0.03 7.32
C LEU A 101 -9.06 -0.17 7.84
N LEU A 102 -9.29 -0.70 9.04
CA LEU A 102 -10.63 -0.77 9.65
C LEU A 102 -11.06 0.56 10.30
N THR A 103 -10.10 1.41 10.65
CA THR A 103 -10.34 2.66 11.37
C THR A 103 -10.45 3.89 10.47
N HIS A 104 -10.35 3.71 9.15
CA HIS A 104 -10.20 4.79 8.17
C HIS A 104 -11.39 4.95 7.22
#